data_AF-A0A1W9XAG9-F1
#
_entry.id   AF-A0A1W9XAG9-F1
#
_cell.length_a   1.000
_cell.length_b   1.000
_cell.length_c   1.000
_cell.angle_alpha   90.00
_cell.angle_beta   90.00
_cell.angle_gamma   90.00
#
_symmetry.space_group_name_H-M   'P 1'
#
loop_
_entity.id
_entity.type
_entity.pdbx_description
1 polymer ?
#
loop_
_entity_poly.entity_id
_entity_poly.type
_entity_poly.pdbx_seq_one_letter_code
_entity_poly.pdbx_strand_id
1 'polypeptide(L)'
;MATPPALVYVNSPGHISGLIELGMILGDAAPALILSRNLTSPEIAQALLLLEDILTQGIAPPRSVASLYGRMDERLNLSTADARWMTPLIFTHYDHWNTRKSEPLSQRIHDPHWHLKIDRVSQFSTVATQTLQMLQERRLKSLTFVWYGTEGQGIERFHHRLSVELKNYLVKFNTSPCEVRPEWPTELDRPDIAFRDCLTEAFGVCDLEDIPAAIRHMSLGISGKQTLVYVRHQPVTSPLLINPKSLKTYLEWWDAEFIPLLEKNQFALLGVSFVVKNPNTGTR
;
A
#
# COMPACT_ATOMS: atom_id res chain seq x y z
N MET A 1 31.58 10.89 -9.43
CA MET A 1 31.48 12.37 -9.45
C MET A 1 30.25 12.75 -8.65
N ALA A 2 30.36 13.68 -7.71
CA ALA A 2 29.22 14.13 -6.90
C ALA A 2 28.25 14.92 -7.78
N THR A 3 26.95 14.65 -7.63
CA THR A 3 25.89 15.40 -8.32
C THR A 3 25.91 16.85 -7.82
N PRO A 4 25.97 17.86 -8.70
CA PRO A 4 25.96 19.26 -8.26
C PRO A 4 24.64 19.59 -7.54
N PRO A 5 24.65 20.51 -6.58
CA PRO A 5 23.43 20.95 -5.91
C PRO A 5 22.46 21.58 -6.91
N ALA A 6 21.17 21.25 -6.79
CA ALA A 6 20.14 21.78 -7.69
C ALA A 6 19.87 23.29 -7.47
N LEU A 7 20.08 23.78 -6.25
CA LEU A 7 19.94 25.17 -5.83
C LEU A 7 21.08 25.55 -4.89
N VAL A 8 21.70 26.69 -5.13
CA VAL A 8 22.65 27.31 -4.21
C VAL A 8 22.08 28.67 -3.79
N TYR A 9 21.92 28.85 -2.48
CA TYR A 9 21.52 30.12 -1.89
C TYR A 9 22.68 30.67 -1.06
N VAL A 10 23.17 31.87 -1.40
CA VAL A 10 24.28 32.52 -0.69
C VAL A 10 23.79 33.85 -0.14
N ASN A 11 23.84 33.99 1.18
CA ASN A 11 23.70 35.29 1.86
C ASN A 11 25.09 35.73 2.32
N SER A 12 25.61 36.83 1.77
CA SER A 12 26.96 37.29 2.09
C SER A 12 27.02 38.81 2.36
N PRO A 13 27.81 39.26 3.35
CA PRO A 13 28.12 40.67 3.53
C PRO A 13 29.15 41.09 2.48
N GLY A 14 28.68 41.56 1.33
CA GLY A 14 29.54 41.99 0.22
C GLY A 14 29.01 43.22 -0.53
N HIS A 15 29.89 43.85 -1.30
CA HIS A 15 29.50 44.83 -2.33
C HIS A 15 28.84 44.10 -3.51
N ILE A 16 27.90 44.76 -4.19
CA ILE A 16 27.13 44.18 -5.31
C ILE A 16 28.07 43.68 -6.42
N SER A 17 29.16 44.39 -6.71
CA SER A 17 30.17 43.99 -7.69
C SER A 17 30.79 42.62 -7.37
N GLY A 18 31.18 42.38 -6.11
CA GLY A 18 31.74 41.10 -5.69
C GLY A 18 30.72 39.95 -5.71
N LEU A 19 29.44 40.24 -5.46
CA LEU A 19 28.37 39.25 -5.62
C LEU A 19 28.14 38.90 -7.09
N ILE A 20 28.22 39.88 -7.99
CA ILE A 20 28.13 39.62 -9.44
C ILE A 20 29.31 38.77 -9.91
N GLU A 21 30.54 39.10 -9.50
CA GLU A 21 31.73 38.29 -9.83
C GLU A 21 31.60 36.86 -9.30
N LEU A 22 31.15 36.70 -8.04
CA LEU A 22 30.87 35.39 -7.46
C LEU A 22 29.78 34.63 -8.24
N GLY A 23 28.72 35.32 -8.65
CA GLY A 23 27.63 34.76 -9.44
C GLY A 23 28.08 34.28 -10.81
N MET A 24 28.98 35.02 -11.46
CA MET A 24 29.58 34.63 -12.73
C MET A 24 30.54 33.44 -12.57
N ILE A 25 31.29 33.36 -11.47
CA ILE A 25 32.19 32.23 -11.17
C ILE A 25 31.41 30.95 -10.86
N LEU A 26 30.32 31.05 -10.09
CA LEU A 26 29.53 29.91 -9.62
C LEU A 26 28.38 29.53 -10.54
N GLY A 27 28.08 30.33 -11.57
CA GLY A 27 26.92 30.14 -12.44
C GLY A 27 26.88 28.79 -13.14
N ASP A 28 28.04 28.22 -13.45
CA ASP A 28 28.15 26.91 -14.11
C ASP A 28 28.17 25.73 -13.12
N ALA A 29 28.25 26.01 -11.81
CA ALA A 29 28.40 24.97 -10.77
C ALA A 29 27.06 24.41 -10.27
N ALA A 30 25.94 25.11 -10.51
CA ALA A 30 24.61 24.71 -10.09
C ALA A 30 23.53 25.19 -11.07
N PRO A 31 22.42 24.45 -11.26
CA PRO A 31 21.30 24.87 -12.13
C PRO A 31 20.57 26.15 -11.71
N ALA A 32 20.64 26.51 -10.42
CA ALA A 32 20.06 27.73 -9.89
C ALA A 32 20.95 28.33 -8.80
N LEU A 33 21.34 29.60 -8.96
CA LEU A 33 22.10 30.36 -7.98
C LEU A 33 21.34 31.63 -7.59
N ILE A 34 21.08 31.78 -6.29
CA ILE A 34 20.44 32.97 -5.70
C ILE A 34 21.42 33.60 -4.72
N LEU A 35 21.78 34.86 -4.96
CA LEU A 35 22.67 35.64 -4.11
C LEU A 35 21.90 36.76 -3.43
N SER A 36 22.06 36.88 -2.11
CA SER A 36 21.44 37.93 -1.30
C SER A 36 22.52 38.73 -0.58
N ARG A 37 22.30 40.05 -0.48
CA ARG A 37 23.18 40.94 0.27
C ARG A 37 22.67 41.10 1.69
N ASN A 38 23.54 40.79 2.65
CA ASN A 38 23.44 41.08 4.09
C ASN A 38 22.01 41.33 4.60
N LEU A 39 21.23 40.25 4.73
CA LEU A 39 19.84 40.34 5.17
C LEU A 39 19.71 40.89 6.59
N THR A 40 18.85 41.88 6.75
CA THR A 40 18.30 42.34 8.04
C THR A 40 17.08 41.51 8.44
N SER A 41 16.63 41.61 9.70
CA SER A 41 15.46 40.87 10.21
C SER A 41 14.23 40.84 9.28
N PRO A 42 13.78 41.95 8.65
CA PRO A 42 12.67 41.91 7.70
C PRO A 42 12.98 41.14 6.41
N GLU A 43 14.21 41.24 5.90
CA GLU A 43 14.65 40.58 4.67
C GLU A 43 14.88 39.07 4.89
N ILE A 44 15.21 38.64 6.12
CA ILE A 44 15.27 37.22 6.49
C ILE A 44 13.90 36.55 6.31
N ALA A 45 12.83 37.23 6.70
CA ALA A 45 11.50 36.65 6.58
C ALA A 45 11.05 36.52 5.11
N GLN A 46 11.43 37.48 4.26
CA GLN A 46 11.26 37.38 2.80
C GLN A 46 12.11 36.26 2.20
N ALA A 47 13.34 36.06 2.69
CA ALA A 47 14.19 34.95 2.26
C ALA A 47 13.58 33.59 2.63
N LEU A 48 12.93 33.47 3.78
CA LEU A 48 12.24 32.23 4.18
C LEU A 48 11.04 31.94 3.29
N LEU A 49 10.24 32.94 2.93
CA LEU A 49 9.12 32.77 1.99
C LEU A 49 9.61 32.35 0.59
N LEU A 50 10.71 32.95 0.12
CA LEU A 50 11.38 32.57 -1.12
C LEU A 50 11.79 31.09 -1.09
N LEU A 51 12.42 30.65 0.01
CA LEU A 51 12.85 29.27 0.17
C LEU A 51 11.66 28.31 0.32
N GLU A 52 10.59 28.71 0.99
CA GLU A 52 9.36 27.91 1.13
C GLU A 52 8.73 27.64 -0.25
N ASP A 53 8.53 28.68 -1.06
CA ASP A 53 8.04 28.56 -2.43
C ASP A 53 8.87 27.59 -3.27
N ILE A 54 10.20 27.74 -3.21
CA ILE A 54 11.12 26.98 -4.06
C ILE A 54 11.24 25.53 -3.57
N LEU A 55 11.48 25.33 -2.27
CA LEU A 55 11.80 24.02 -1.69
C LEU A 55 10.55 23.18 -1.39
N THR A 56 9.44 23.83 -1.00
CA THR A 56 8.23 23.10 -0.56
C THR A 56 7.15 23.07 -1.64
N GLN A 57 6.91 24.22 -2.29
CA GLN A 57 5.86 24.35 -3.30
C GLN A 57 6.34 24.00 -4.71
N GLY A 58 7.67 23.89 -4.90
CA GLY A 58 8.28 23.59 -6.19
C GLY A 58 8.05 24.70 -7.22
N ILE A 59 7.96 25.95 -6.77
CA ILE A 59 7.84 27.12 -7.66
C ILE A 59 9.24 27.45 -8.19
N ALA A 60 9.33 27.72 -9.51
CA ALA A 60 10.60 28.11 -10.12
C ALA A 60 11.17 29.38 -9.47
N PRO A 61 12.48 29.43 -9.17
CA PRO A 61 13.12 30.57 -8.53
C PRO A 61 12.78 31.96 -9.10
N PRO A 62 12.77 32.20 -10.43
CA PRO A 62 12.40 33.52 -10.97
C PRO A 62 10.94 33.89 -10.68
N ARG A 63 10.02 32.91 -10.64
CA ARG A 63 8.61 33.15 -10.30
C ARG A 63 8.43 33.44 -8.82
N SER A 64 9.17 32.74 -7.96
CA SER A 64 9.10 33.00 -6.52
C SER A 64 9.63 34.40 -6.19
N VAL A 65 10.77 34.82 -6.77
CA VAL A 65 11.30 36.18 -6.61
C VAL A 65 10.32 37.23 -7.11
N ALA A 66 9.71 37.04 -8.29
CA ALA A 66 8.69 37.97 -8.80
C ALA A 66 7.49 38.10 -7.84
N SER A 67 7.14 37.03 -7.13
CA SER A 67 6.05 37.03 -6.16
C SER A 67 6.40 37.66 -4.82
N LEU A 68 7.69 37.81 -4.48
CA LEU A 68 8.12 38.44 -3.22
C LEU A 68 7.57 39.86 -3.11
N TYR A 69 7.68 40.65 -4.17
CA TYR A 69 7.28 42.06 -4.18
C TYR A 69 5.76 42.29 -4.14
N GLY A 70 4.95 41.25 -4.42
CA GLY A 70 3.49 41.31 -4.38
C GLY A 70 2.86 40.73 -3.12
N ARG A 71 3.65 40.06 -2.26
CA ARG A 71 3.17 39.42 -1.03
C ARG A 71 3.33 40.37 0.15
N MET A 72 2.29 41.14 0.43
CA MET A 72 2.10 41.75 1.75
C MET A 72 1.62 40.67 2.71
N ASP A 73 2.55 39.90 3.30
CA ASP A 73 2.17 38.96 4.34
C ASP A 73 1.91 39.74 5.64
N GLU A 74 0.65 39.73 6.10
CA GLU A 74 0.23 40.34 7.37
C GLU A 74 1.05 39.84 8.56
N ARG A 75 1.63 38.63 8.46
CA ARG A 75 2.48 38.03 9.50
C ARG A 75 3.84 38.72 9.63
N LEU A 76 4.27 39.46 8.61
CA LEU A 76 5.58 40.10 8.57
C LEU A 76 5.56 41.53 9.15
N ASN A 77 4.37 42.11 9.39
CA ASN A 77 4.22 43.49 9.88
C ASN A 77 5.05 44.53 9.09
N LEU A 78 5.32 44.27 7.82
CA LEU A 78 6.07 45.19 6.96
C LEU A 78 5.11 46.20 6.36
N SER A 79 5.27 47.48 6.69
CA SER A 79 4.53 48.54 6.02
C SER A 79 5.11 48.78 4.62
N THR A 80 4.31 49.23 3.66
CA THR A 80 4.82 49.64 2.33
C THR A 80 5.82 50.81 2.41
N ALA A 81 5.91 51.50 3.55
CA ALA A 81 6.89 52.56 3.81
C ALA A 81 8.26 52.01 4.23
N ASP A 82 8.35 50.77 4.72
CA ASP A 82 9.60 50.08 5.07
C ASP A 82 10.19 49.40 3.83
N ALA A 83 10.58 50.20 2.84
CA ALA A 83 11.01 49.75 1.52
C ALA A 83 12.39 49.07 1.46
N ARG A 84 12.80 48.32 2.49
CA ARG A 84 14.00 47.47 2.44
C ARG A 84 13.60 46.06 2.05
N TRP A 85 13.31 45.91 0.76
CA TRP A 85 13.01 44.63 0.17
C TRP A 85 14.29 43.86 -0.08
N MET A 86 14.25 42.55 0.18
CA MET A 86 15.28 41.65 -0.28
C MET A 86 15.44 41.81 -1.80
N THR A 87 16.68 42.02 -2.24
CA THR A 87 17.02 42.18 -3.66
C THR A 87 17.90 41.01 -4.09
N PRO A 88 17.33 39.82 -4.33
CA PRO A 88 18.12 38.67 -4.77
C PRO A 88 18.66 38.90 -6.17
N LEU A 89 19.93 38.57 -6.37
CA LEU A 89 20.50 38.40 -7.70
C LEU A 89 20.37 36.94 -8.10
N ILE A 90 19.89 36.72 -9.32
CA ILE A 90 19.56 35.41 -9.85
C ILE A 90 20.51 35.12 -11.02
N PHE A 91 21.27 34.02 -10.94
CA PHE A 91 22.20 33.60 -11.98
C PHE A 91 21.86 32.17 -12.44
N THR A 92 21.72 32.01 -13.77
CA THR A 92 21.75 30.76 -14.59
C THR A 92 20.49 29.89 -14.80
N HIS A 93 20.65 28.87 -15.64
CA HIS A 93 19.73 28.13 -16.54
C HIS A 93 18.44 27.52 -15.94
N TYR A 94 17.48 28.38 -15.58
CA TYR A 94 16.14 27.97 -15.12
C TYR A 94 15.31 27.17 -16.13
N ASP A 95 15.74 27.10 -17.39
CA ASP A 95 15.14 26.24 -18.42
C ASP A 95 15.25 24.75 -18.09
N HIS A 96 16.22 24.36 -17.25
CA HIS A 96 16.37 23.00 -16.73
C HIS A 96 15.80 22.79 -15.32
N TRP A 97 15.19 23.81 -14.71
CA TRP A 97 14.61 23.72 -13.38
C TRP A 97 13.39 22.80 -13.37
N ASN A 98 13.50 21.65 -12.70
CA ASN A 98 12.42 20.68 -12.56
C ASN A 98 12.19 20.34 -11.09
N THR A 99 11.20 20.98 -10.48
CA THR A 99 10.71 20.64 -9.14
C THR A 99 9.38 19.91 -9.26
N ARG A 100 9.36 18.64 -8.87
CA ARG A 100 8.10 17.94 -8.62
C ARG A 100 7.48 18.54 -7.37
N LYS A 101 6.28 19.10 -7.49
CA LYS A 101 5.47 19.50 -6.34
C LYS A 101 5.36 18.29 -5.40
N SER A 102 5.65 18.49 -4.11
CA SER A 102 5.45 17.43 -3.11
C SER A 102 4.03 16.88 -3.25
N GLU A 103 3.89 15.55 -3.24
CA GLU A 103 2.57 14.91 -3.33
C GLU A 103 1.64 15.49 -2.26
N PRO A 104 0.43 15.93 -2.62
CA PRO A 104 -0.50 16.50 -1.66
C PRO A 104 -0.83 15.47 -0.57
N LEU A 105 -0.89 15.91 0.69
CA LEU A 105 -1.23 15.07 1.84
C LEU A 105 -2.50 14.23 1.63
N SER A 106 -3.47 14.74 0.84
CA SER A 106 -4.69 14.03 0.48
C SER A 106 -4.44 12.71 -0.27
N GLN A 107 -3.38 12.62 -1.08
CA GLN A 107 -2.99 11.38 -1.76
C GLN A 107 -2.38 10.34 -0.81
N ARG A 108 -1.78 10.78 0.31
CA ARG A 108 -1.33 9.87 1.39
C ARG A 108 -2.48 9.38 2.28
N ILE A 109 -3.58 10.14 2.35
CA ILE A 109 -4.76 9.81 3.17
C ILE A 109 -5.74 8.92 2.41
N HIS A 110 -5.74 8.96 1.06
CA HIS A 110 -6.64 8.16 0.25
C HIS A 110 -6.26 6.68 0.32
N ASP A 111 -7.09 5.87 0.98
CA ASP A 111 -6.96 4.42 0.90
C ASP A 111 -7.11 4.00 -0.58
N PRO A 112 -6.07 3.44 -1.22
CA PRO A 112 -6.16 3.02 -2.62
C PRO A 112 -7.22 1.94 -2.85
N HIS A 113 -7.62 1.24 -1.79
CA HIS A 113 -8.63 0.18 -1.80
C HIS A 113 -10.00 0.61 -1.26
N TRP A 114 -10.27 1.93 -1.13
CA TRP A 114 -11.56 2.45 -0.63
C TRP A 114 -12.76 1.82 -1.35
N HIS A 115 -12.63 1.54 -2.65
CA HIS A 115 -13.66 0.93 -3.49
C HIS A 115 -14.00 -0.51 -3.09
N LEU A 116 -13.12 -1.22 -2.37
CA LEU A 116 -13.39 -2.55 -1.82
C LEU A 116 -14.26 -2.49 -0.56
N LYS A 117 -14.31 -1.35 0.14
CA LYS A 117 -15.00 -1.17 1.42
C LYS A 117 -16.49 -0.92 1.30
N ILE A 118 -16.97 -0.59 0.10
CA ILE A 118 -18.36 -0.16 -0.15
C ILE A 118 -19.32 -1.35 -0.13
N ASP A 119 -18.84 -2.56 -0.44
CA ASP A 119 -19.66 -3.76 -0.57
C ASP A 119 -19.40 -4.78 0.56
N ARG A 120 -20.43 -5.53 0.94
CA ARG A 120 -20.39 -6.69 1.87
C ARG A 120 -19.66 -6.45 3.21
N VAL A 121 -19.77 -5.24 3.78
CA VAL A 121 -19.12 -4.85 5.05
C VAL A 121 -19.40 -5.83 6.18
N SER A 122 -20.66 -6.24 6.36
CA SER A 122 -21.05 -7.18 7.42
C SER A 122 -20.36 -8.54 7.26
N GLN A 123 -20.30 -9.08 6.05
CA GLN A 123 -19.64 -10.37 5.77
C GLN A 123 -18.14 -10.29 6.06
N PHE A 124 -17.49 -9.19 5.66
CA PHE A 124 -16.07 -9.00 5.94
C PHE A 124 -15.83 -8.90 7.45
N SER A 125 -16.63 -8.10 8.15
CA SER A 125 -16.53 -7.96 9.61
C SER A 125 -16.70 -9.30 10.32
N THR A 126 -17.64 -10.16 9.89
CA THR A 126 -17.79 -11.50 10.47
C THR A 126 -16.55 -12.36 10.28
N VAL A 127 -16.04 -12.46 9.04
CA VAL A 127 -14.86 -13.28 8.72
C VAL A 127 -13.64 -12.77 9.48
N ALA A 128 -13.40 -11.46 9.44
CA ALA A 128 -12.28 -10.85 10.14
C ALA A 128 -12.37 -11.10 11.64
N THR A 129 -13.49 -10.77 12.29
CA THR A 129 -13.64 -10.96 13.75
C THR A 129 -13.43 -12.41 14.17
N GLN A 130 -14.07 -13.38 13.49
CA GLN A 130 -13.92 -14.80 13.83
C GLN A 130 -12.48 -15.29 13.60
N THR A 131 -11.82 -14.85 12.52
CA THR A 131 -10.43 -15.19 12.24
C THR A 131 -9.49 -14.64 13.31
N LEU A 132 -9.66 -13.38 13.71
CA LEU A 132 -8.84 -12.77 14.76
C LEU A 132 -9.08 -13.45 16.12
N GLN A 133 -10.33 -13.82 16.43
CA GLN A 133 -10.65 -14.57 17.63
C GLN A 133 -9.98 -15.96 17.63
N MET A 134 -10.01 -16.68 16.50
CA MET A 134 -9.32 -17.95 16.34
C MET A 134 -7.80 -17.81 16.63
N LEU A 135 -7.16 -16.79 16.04
CA LEU A 135 -5.72 -16.54 16.22
C LEU A 135 -5.35 -16.16 17.65
N GLN A 136 -6.24 -15.44 18.34
CA GLN A 136 -6.07 -15.02 19.73
C GLN A 136 -6.25 -16.18 20.71
N GLU A 137 -7.33 -16.94 20.58
CA GLU A 137 -7.66 -18.05 21.49
C GLU A 137 -6.81 -19.29 21.26
N ARG A 138 -6.33 -19.49 20.02
CA ARG A 138 -5.51 -20.65 19.59
C ARG A 138 -6.16 -22.02 19.85
N ARG A 139 -7.49 -22.04 20.03
CA ARG A 139 -8.26 -23.26 20.29
C ARG A 139 -8.69 -23.96 19.00
N LEU A 140 -9.06 -23.19 18.00
CA LEU A 140 -9.41 -23.68 16.67
C LEU A 140 -8.21 -23.47 15.74
N LYS A 141 -7.89 -24.49 14.94
CA LYS A 141 -6.85 -24.38 13.90
C LYS A 141 -7.41 -23.91 12.56
N SER A 142 -8.71 -24.05 12.34
CA SER A 142 -9.33 -23.71 11.07
C SER A 142 -10.69 -23.04 11.20
N LEU A 143 -11.00 -22.18 10.24
CA LEU A 143 -12.34 -21.67 9.96
C LEU A 143 -12.65 -21.84 8.47
N THR A 144 -13.88 -22.23 8.18
CA THR A 144 -14.37 -22.38 6.81
C THR A 144 -15.54 -21.44 6.59
N PHE A 145 -15.49 -20.67 5.52
CA PHE A 145 -16.58 -19.81 5.09
C PHE A 145 -17.01 -20.16 3.67
N VAL A 146 -18.33 -20.27 3.50
CA VAL A 146 -18.97 -20.56 2.22
C VAL A 146 -19.84 -19.38 1.82
N TRP A 147 -19.62 -18.84 0.62
CA TRP A 147 -20.40 -17.74 0.07
C TRP A 147 -21.18 -18.16 -1.16
N TYR A 148 -22.38 -17.61 -1.29
CA TYR A 148 -23.21 -17.74 -2.48
C TYR A 148 -23.46 -16.35 -3.06
N GLY A 149 -23.41 -16.23 -4.38
CA GLY A 149 -23.77 -15.01 -5.08
C GLY A 149 -23.90 -15.25 -6.57
N THR A 150 -24.54 -14.33 -7.28
CA THR A 150 -24.57 -14.36 -8.75
C THR A 150 -23.28 -13.79 -9.32
N GLU A 151 -23.01 -14.08 -10.59
CA GLU A 151 -21.88 -13.47 -11.30
C GLU A 151 -21.99 -11.93 -11.23
N GLY A 152 -20.86 -11.27 -11.00
CA GLY A 152 -20.81 -9.81 -10.84
C GLY A 152 -21.22 -9.27 -9.45
N GLN A 153 -21.70 -10.10 -8.51
CA GLN A 153 -22.01 -9.64 -7.12
C GLN A 153 -20.77 -9.49 -6.23
N GLY A 154 -19.62 -9.20 -6.82
CA GLY A 154 -18.43 -8.83 -6.06
C GLY A 154 -17.78 -9.95 -5.26
N ILE A 155 -18.04 -11.24 -5.53
CA ILE A 155 -17.35 -12.38 -4.86
C ILE A 155 -15.83 -12.23 -4.96
N GLU A 156 -15.33 -11.98 -6.16
CA GLU A 156 -13.91 -11.74 -6.41
C GLU A 156 -13.37 -10.53 -5.64
N ARG A 157 -14.15 -9.42 -5.62
CA ARG A 157 -13.81 -8.21 -4.86
C ARG A 157 -13.79 -8.48 -3.36
N PHE A 158 -14.68 -9.33 -2.85
CA PHE A 158 -14.74 -9.69 -1.45
C PHE A 158 -13.51 -10.51 -1.01
N HIS A 159 -13.13 -11.51 -1.79
CA HIS A 159 -11.89 -12.24 -1.49
C HIS A 159 -10.65 -11.36 -1.62
N HIS A 160 -10.61 -10.45 -2.60
CA HIS A 160 -9.54 -9.47 -2.71
C HIS A 160 -9.49 -8.53 -1.50
N ARG A 161 -10.65 -8.08 -1.02
CA ARG A 161 -10.77 -7.33 0.22
C ARG A 161 -10.23 -8.13 1.40
N LEU A 162 -10.55 -9.42 1.50
CA LEU A 162 -9.98 -10.28 2.55
C LEU A 162 -8.46 -10.33 2.46
N SER A 163 -7.86 -10.56 1.27
CA SER A 163 -6.41 -10.65 1.17
C SER A 163 -5.69 -9.32 1.47
N VAL A 164 -6.29 -8.18 1.14
CA VAL A 164 -5.71 -6.85 1.37
C VAL A 164 -5.99 -6.33 2.79
N GLU A 165 -7.25 -6.30 3.21
CA GLU A 165 -7.63 -5.69 4.48
C GLU A 165 -7.29 -6.58 5.67
N LEU A 166 -7.53 -7.90 5.58
CA LEU A 166 -7.25 -8.81 6.71
C LEU A 166 -5.78 -8.74 7.10
N LYS A 167 -4.86 -8.64 6.12
CA LYS A 167 -3.43 -8.47 6.34
C LYS A 167 -3.11 -7.31 7.30
N ASN A 168 -3.82 -6.19 7.20
CA ASN A 168 -3.61 -5.04 8.09
C ASN A 168 -4.00 -5.34 9.54
N TYR A 169 -5.00 -6.18 9.76
CA TYR A 169 -5.39 -6.62 11.10
C TYR A 169 -4.41 -7.66 11.66
N LEU A 170 -3.92 -8.59 10.83
CA LEU A 170 -3.01 -9.67 11.23
C LEU A 170 -1.68 -9.16 11.80
N VAL A 171 -1.19 -8.00 11.36
CA VAL A 171 0.02 -7.37 11.90
C VAL A 171 -0.07 -7.19 13.42
N LYS A 172 -1.26 -6.83 13.95
CA LYS A 172 -1.48 -6.64 15.38
C LYS A 172 -1.37 -7.93 16.19
N PHE A 173 -1.55 -9.08 15.54
CA PHE A 173 -1.49 -10.41 16.15
C PHE A 173 -0.18 -11.13 15.84
N ASN A 174 0.87 -10.41 15.40
CA ASN A 174 2.14 -11.00 15.01
C ASN A 174 1.98 -12.18 14.02
N THR A 175 1.01 -12.06 13.11
CA THR A 175 0.61 -13.11 12.17
C THR A 175 0.97 -12.71 10.74
N SER A 176 1.61 -13.61 10.01
CA SER A 176 1.91 -13.47 8.58
C SER A 176 0.81 -14.13 7.74
N PRO A 177 0.25 -13.46 6.72
CA PRO A 177 -0.66 -14.10 5.78
C PRO A 177 0.11 -14.94 4.76
N CYS A 178 -0.45 -16.08 4.39
CA CYS A 178 -0.03 -16.92 3.27
C CYS A 178 -1.28 -17.25 2.44
N GLU A 179 -1.45 -16.64 1.27
CA GLU A 179 -2.61 -16.91 0.39
C GLU A 179 -2.24 -17.98 -0.64
N VAL A 180 -3.11 -18.97 -0.80
CA VAL A 180 -2.98 -20.04 -1.79
C VAL A 180 -4.30 -20.19 -2.54
N ARG A 181 -4.23 -20.43 -3.86
CA ARG A 181 -5.39 -20.42 -4.75
C ARG A 181 -5.53 -21.73 -5.54
N PRO A 182 -5.93 -22.83 -4.87
CA PRO A 182 -6.18 -24.09 -5.57
C PRO A 182 -7.33 -23.98 -6.58
N GLU A 183 -7.18 -24.73 -7.68
CA GLU A 183 -8.28 -25.00 -8.60
C GLU A 183 -9.10 -26.18 -8.12
N TRP A 184 -10.39 -26.23 -8.45
CA TRP A 184 -11.19 -27.40 -8.12
C TRP A 184 -10.81 -28.60 -8.99
N PRO A 185 -10.77 -29.82 -8.44
CA PRO A 185 -10.61 -31.01 -9.25
C PRO A 185 -11.72 -31.11 -10.31
N THR A 186 -11.33 -31.50 -11.53
CA THR A 186 -12.27 -31.74 -12.63
C THR A 186 -13.00 -33.08 -12.48
N GLU A 187 -12.40 -34.05 -11.81
CA GLU A 187 -12.91 -35.41 -11.59
C GLU A 187 -12.87 -35.78 -10.10
N LEU A 188 -13.93 -36.39 -9.59
CA LEU A 188 -14.10 -36.73 -8.16
C LEU A 188 -14.41 -38.22 -7.92
N ASP A 189 -13.99 -39.10 -8.83
CA ASP A 189 -14.17 -40.55 -8.67
C ASP A 189 -13.41 -41.10 -7.45
N ARG A 190 -12.26 -40.48 -7.13
CA ARG A 190 -11.45 -40.76 -5.93
C ARG A 190 -11.18 -39.45 -5.18
N PRO A 191 -12.13 -38.96 -4.35
CA PRO A 191 -12.07 -37.63 -3.74
C PRO A 191 -10.79 -37.37 -2.94
N ASP A 192 -10.34 -38.35 -2.16
CA ASP A 192 -9.12 -38.22 -1.34
C ASP A 192 -7.88 -37.86 -2.18
N ILE A 193 -7.66 -38.57 -3.29
CA ILE A 193 -6.54 -38.31 -4.20
C ILE A 193 -6.74 -36.96 -4.90
N ALA A 194 -7.94 -36.69 -5.39
CA ALA A 194 -8.25 -35.45 -6.10
C ALA A 194 -8.00 -34.20 -5.21
N PHE A 195 -8.39 -34.26 -3.94
CA PHE A 195 -8.17 -33.15 -2.99
C PHE A 195 -6.70 -33.02 -2.58
N ARG A 196 -6.01 -34.16 -2.43
CA ARG A 196 -4.57 -34.20 -2.21
C ARG A 196 -3.83 -33.51 -3.34
N ASP A 197 -4.02 -33.96 -4.57
CA ASP A 197 -3.35 -33.46 -5.77
C ASP A 197 -3.60 -31.95 -5.95
N CYS A 198 -4.86 -31.54 -5.78
CA CYS A 198 -5.28 -30.14 -5.80
C CYS A 198 -4.50 -29.25 -4.84
N LEU A 199 -4.33 -29.67 -3.57
CA LEU A 199 -3.57 -28.88 -2.60
C LEU A 199 -2.06 -28.98 -2.86
N THR A 200 -1.51 -30.16 -3.13
CA THR A 200 -0.07 -30.31 -3.38
C THR A 200 0.38 -29.48 -4.58
N GLU A 201 -0.42 -29.42 -5.65
CA GLU A 201 -0.19 -28.54 -6.80
C GLU A 201 -0.20 -27.07 -6.39
N ALA A 202 -1.22 -26.63 -5.64
CA ALA A 202 -1.37 -25.24 -5.23
C ALA A 202 -0.24 -24.77 -4.29
N PHE A 203 0.31 -25.67 -3.47
CA PHE A 203 1.46 -25.40 -2.61
C PHE A 203 2.81 -25.64 -3.31
N GLY A 204 2.82 -26.20 -4.53
CA GLY A 204 4.03 -26.50 -5.29
C GLY A 204 4.88 -27.62 -4.68
N VAL A 205 4.24 -28.62 -4.07
CA VAL A 205 4.89 -29.77 -3.41
C VAL A 205 4.45 -31.09 -4.02
N CYS A 206 5.19 -32.17 -3.75
CA CYS A 206 4.83 -33.51 -4.25
C CYS A 206 3.90 -34.25 -3.28
N ASP A 207 4.06 -34.03 -1.98
CA ASP A 207 3.30 -34.72 -0.93
C ASP A 207 2.66 -33.74 0.05
N LEU A 208 1.53 -34.13 0.66
CA LEU A 208 0.84 -33.30 1.67
C LEU A 208 1.73 -33.00 2.88
N GLU A 209 2.59 -33.95 3.26
CA GLU A 209 3.50 -33.82 4.40
C GLU A 209 4.51 -32.67 4.23
N ASP A 210 4.77 -32.24 2.99
CA ASP A 210 5.67 -31.13 2.68
C ASP A 210 5.00 -29.75 2.78
N ILE A 211 3.67 -29.69 2.86
CA ILE A 211 2.92 -28.43 2.93
C ILE A 211 3.38 -27.52 4.09
N PRO A 212 3.61 -28.01 5.32
CA PRO A 212 4.11 -27.18 6.39
C PRO A 212 5.45 -26.50 6.06
N ALA A 213 6.34 -27.19 5.35
CA ALA A 213 7.60 -26.63 4.87
C ALA A 213 7.37 -25.55 3.81
N ALA A 214 6.50 -25.80 2.83
CA ALA A 214 6.12 -24.81 1.83
C ALA A 214 5.55 -23.54 2.48
N ILE A 215 4.67 -23.69 3.48
CA ILE A 215 4.10 -22.55 4.23
C ILE A 215 5.21 -21.71 4.88
N ARG A 216 6.23 -22.34 5.48
CA ARG A 216 7.38 -21.61 6.07
C ARG A 216 8.17 -20.82 5.04
N HIS A 217 8.41 -21.41 3.87
CA HIS A 217 9.10 -20.72 2.77
C HIS A 217 8.29 -19.53 2.25
N MET A 218 6.98 -19.69 2.07
CA MET A 218 6.08 -18.63 1.59
C MET A 218 5.92 -17.48 2.59
N SER A 219 5.98 -17.77 3.88
CA SER A 219 5.84 -16.80 4.98
C SER A 219 7.15 -16.13 5.41
N LEU A 220 8.26 -16.35 4.67
CA LEU A 220 9.60 -15.83 4.93
C LEU A 220 10.22 -16.26 6.27
N GLY A 221 9.81 -17.41 6.82
CA GLY A 221 10.51 -18.09 7.92
C GLY A 221 10.78 -17.25 9.18
N ILE A 222 9.99 -16.21 9.46
CA ILE A 222 10.23 -15.35 10.62
C ILE A 222 9.88 -16.15 11.89
N SER A 223 10.93 -16.66 12.54
CA SER A 223 10.82 -17.42 13.79
C SER A 223 9.97 -16.68 14.83
N GLY A 224 9.01 -17.40 15.41
CA GLY A 224 8.11 -16.88 16.44
C GLY A 224 6.84 -16.17 15.94
N LYS A 225 6.62 -16.03 14.62
CA LYS A 225 5.35 -15.54 14.07
C LYS A 225 4.31 -16.64 13.88
N GLN A 226 3.05 -16.28 14.07
CA GLN A 226 1.93 -17.11 13.61
C GLN A 226 1.80 -16.97 12.09
N THR A 227 1.27 -18.00 11.43
CA THR A 227 0.94 -17.93 10.00
C THR A 227 -0.53 -18.24 9.81
N LEU A 228 -1.25 -17.34 9.13
CA LEU A 228 -2.60 -17.62 8.65
C LEU A 228 -2.53 -18.00 7.18
N VAL A 229 -2.80 -19.27 6.90
CA VAL A 229 -2.89 -19.82 5.56
C VAL A 229 -4.31 -19.63 5.06
N TYR A 230 -4.50 -18.71 4.13
CA TYR A 230 -5.78 -18.48 3.48
C TYR A 230 -5.86 -19.30 2.20
N VAL A 231 -6.53 -20.45 2.28
CA VAL A 231 -6.80 -21.31 1.12
C VAL A 231 -8.10 -20.83 0.49
N ARG A 232 -7.95 -20.18 -0.67
CA ARG A 232 -9.04 -19.59 -1.42
C ARG A 232 -9.20 -20.35 -2.74
N HIS A 233 -10.16 -21.25 -2.79
CA HIS A 233 -10.50 -21.93 -4.05
C HIS A 233 -11.00 -20.94 -5.09
N GLN A 234 -10.81 -21.27 -6.37
CA GLN A 234 -11.52 -20.58 -7.45
C GLN A 234 -13.04 -20.67 -7.24
N PRO A 235 -13.84 -19.65 -7.63
CA PRO A 235 -15.28 -19.73 -7.51
C PRO A 235 -15.86 -20.93 -8.26
N VAL A 236 -16.73 -21.69 -7.59
CA VAL A 236 -17.47 -22.79 -8.20
C VAL A 236 -18.50 -22.21 -9.16
N THR A 237 -18.29 -22.39 -10.45
CA THR A 237 -19.18 -21.92 -11.52
C THR A 237 -20.14 -22.99 -12.04
N SER A 238 -19.88 -24.26 -11.70
CA SER A 238 -20.68 -25.42 -12.11
C SER A 238 -20.88 -26.39 -10.95
N PRO A 239 -22.12 -26.85 -10.70
CA PRO A 239 -22.40 -27.86 -9.68
C PRO A 239 -21.82 -29.24 -10.01
N LEU A 240 -21.35 -29.45 -11.25
CA LEU A 240 -20.63 -30.67 -11.65
C LEU A 240 -19.23 -30.74 -11.02
N LEU A 241 -18.60 -29.59 -10.74
CA LEU A 241 -17.29 -29.53 -10.08
C LEU A 241 -17.45 -29.77 -8.58
N ILE A 242 -18.25 -28.94 -7.91
CA ILE A 242 -18.53 -29.06 -6.49
C ILE A 242 -20.02 -28.82 -6.25
N ASN A 243 -20.64 -29.72 -5.49
CA ASN A 243 -22.01 -29.63 -5.00
C ASN A 243 -22.04 -29.81 -3.47
N PRO A 244 -23.18 -29.64 -2.79
CA PRO A 244 -23.22 -29.74 -1.33
C PRO A 244 -22.70 -31.07 -0.77
N LYS A 245 -22.87 -32.19 -1.50
CA LYS A 245 -22.38 -33.51 -1.07
C LYS A 245 -20.86 -33.58 -1.19
N SER A 246 -20.29 -33.21 -2.33
CA SER A 246 -18.82 -33.22 -2.50
C SER A 246 -18.13 -32.17 -1.65
N LEU A 247 -18.77 -31.00 -1.42
CA LEU A 247 -18.27 -30.02 -0.46
C LEU A 247 -18.21 -30.60 0.95
N LYS A 248 -19.25 -31.30 1.40
CA LYS A 248 -19.23 -31.97 2.71
C LYS A 248 -18.06 -32.95 2.80
N THR A 249 -17.86 -33.79 1.79
CA THR A 249 -16.73 -34.73 1.72
C THR A 249 -15.38 -33.99 1.75
N TYR A 250 -15.26 -32.87 1.05
CA TYR A 250 -14.06 -32.04 1.07
C TYR A 250 -13.79 -31.45 2.46
N LEU A 251 -14.82 -31.00 3.18
CA LEU A 251 -14.67 -30.45 4.53
C LEU A 251 -14.31 -31.53 5.56
N GLU A 252 -14.88 -32.73 5.44
CA GLU A 252 -14.50 -33.88 6.25
C GLU A 252 -13.04 -34.28 6.00
N TRP A 253 -12.63 -34.32 4.73
CA TRP A 253 -11.25 -34.56 4.34
C TRP A 253 -10.29 -33.47 4.83
N TRP A 254 -10.68 -32.20 4.71
CA TRP A 254 -9.91 -31.05 5.19
C TRP A 254 -9.59 -31.16 6.67
N ASP A 255 -10.59 -31.47 7.50
CA ASP A 255 -10.42 -31.63 8.94
C ASP A 255 -9.60 -32.89 9.30
N ALA A 256 -9.72 -33.97 8.53
CA ALA A 256 -9.05 -35.24 8.80
C ALA A 256 -7.59 -35.30 8.31
N GLU A 257 -7.30 -34.70 7.15
CA GLU A 257 -6.02 -34.87 6.45
C GLU A 257 -5.20 -33.57 6.43
N PHE A 258 -5.80 -32.42 6.14
CA PHE A 258 -5.05 -31.16 5.98
C PHE A 258 -4.75 -30.47 7.33
N ILE A 259 -5.76 -30.30 8.18
CA ILE A 259 -5.61 -29.58 9.46
C ILE A 259 -4.61 -30.23 10.44
N PRO A 260 -4.50 -31.56 10.53
CA PRO A 260 -3.50 -32.18 11.39
C PRO A 260 -2.05 -31.90 10.96
N LEU A 261 -1.80 -31.65 9.68
CA LEU A 261 -0.46 -31.34 9.16
C LEU A 261 0.06 -29.97 9.61
N LEU A 262 -0.86 -29.04 9.90
CA LEU A 262 -0.49 -27.68 10.28
C LEU A 262 0.30 -27.67 11.61
N GLU A 263 1.42 -26.96 11.61
CA GLU A 263 2.23 -26.79 12.82
C GLU A 263 1.49 -25.98 13.89
N LYS A 264 2.00 -26.00 15.13
CA LYS A 264 1.38 -25.32 16.28
C LYS A 264 1.07 -23.83 16.06
N ASN A 265 1.86 -23.14 15.23
CA ASN A 265 1.71 -21.71 14.95
C ASN A 265 1.04 -21.42 13.59
N GLN A 266 0.57 -22.46 12.90
CA GLN A 266 -0.09 -22.35 11.61
C GLN A 266 -1.61 -22.52 11.80
N PHE A 267 -2.37 -21.63 11.20
CA PHE A 267 -3.82 -21.60 11.23
C PHE A 267 -4.33 -21.51 9.81
N ALA A 268 -5.50 -22.07 9.52
CA ALA A 268 -6.06 -22.07 8.18
C ALA A 268 -7.42 -21.37 8.11
N LEU A 269 -7.59 -20.56 7.07
CA LEU A 269 -8.86 -19.99 6.66
C LEU A 269 -9.21 -20.60 5.30
N LEU A 270 -10.31 -21.34 5.24
CA LEU A 270 -10.82 -21.90 3.99
C LEU A 270 -11.94 -21.00 3.46
N GLY A 271 -11.76 -20.50 2.24
CA GLY A 271 -12.77 -19.73 1.54
C GLY A 271 -13.30 -20.45 0.30
N VAL A 272 -14.59 -20.76 0.29
CA VAL A 272 -15.29 -21.40 -0.83
C VAL A 272 -16.43 -20.51 -1.32
N SER A 273 -16.46 -20.18 -2.62
CA SER A 273 -17.51 -19.36 -3.20
C SER A 273 -18.24 -20.08 -4.32
N PHE A 274 -19.56 -19.94 -4.35
CA PHE A 274 -20.44 -20.46 -5.40
C PHE A 274 -21.02 -19.32 -6.22
N VAL A 275 -20.86 -19.41 -7.55
CA VAL A 275 -21.50 -18.53 -8.52
C VAL A 275 -22.80 -19.18 -8.97
N VAL A 276 -23.94 -18.66 -8.51
CA VAL A 276 -25.27 -19.19 -8.79
C VAL A 276 -25.87 -18.45 -9.99
N LYS A 277 -26.16 -19.16 -11.09
CA LYS A 277 -26.77 -18.54 -12.29
C LYS A 277 -28.25 -18.19 -12.12
N ASN A 278 -28.97 -18.74 -11.13
CA ASN A 278 -30.38 -18.43 -10.81
C ASN A 278 -30.70 -18.69 -9.33
N PRO A 279 -30.77 -17.67 -8.45
CA PRO A 279 -31.06 -17.87 -7.03
C PRO A 279 -32.53 -18.13 -6.69
N ASN A 280 -33.46 -18.00 -7.65
CA ASN A 280 -34.92 -18.04 -7.40
C ASN A 280 -35.59 -19.43 -7.53
N THR A 281 -34.84 -20.51 -7.74
CA THR A 281 -35.42 -21.87 -7.83
C THR A 281 -35.22 -22.69 -6.55
N GLY A 282 -35.08 -22.02 -5.39
CA GLY A 282 -35.32 -22.66 -4.11
C GLY A 282 -36.81 -22.94 -3.93
N THR A 283 -37.28 -24.06 -4.49
CA THR A 283 -38.56 -24.67 -4.16
C THR A 283 -38.67 -24.86 -2.65
N ARG A 284 -39.82 -24.42 -2.11
CA ARG A 284 -40.34 -24.78 -0.79
C ARG A 284 -40.43 -26.29 -0.60
#